data_AF-B5IQC6-F1
#
_entry.id   AF-B5IQC6-F1
#
_cell.length_a   1.000
_cell.length_b   1.000
_cell.length_c   1.000
_cell.angle_alpha   90.00
_cell.angle_beta   90.00
_cell.angle_gamma   90.00
#
_symmetry.space_group_name_H-M   'P 1'
#
loop_
_entity.id
_entity.type
_entity.pdbx_description
1 polymer ?
#
loop_
_entity_poly.entity_id
_entity_poly.type
_entity_poly.pdbx_seq_one_letter_code
_entity_poly.pdbx_strand_id
1 'polypeptide(L)'
;MLLAASATVLAAALPADPVKAETTELYTLETTCTVKGGQPQPCVVKAMDDEEEGVTTYLHSLGGSDFSIRVSDDAPLTMSAMAPGSSSWVQLGQAHARFSTNTICFNGGELCVVNPNYLNSVREDNPDASAGRDLVGVKFGADGRVVITCWDEGCEEVK
;
A
#
# COMPACT_ATOMS: atom_id res chain seq x y z
N MET A 1 59.29 34.60 24.87
CA MET A 1 58.51 35.23 23.78
C MET A 1 57.11 34.66 23.81
N LEU A 2 56.15 35.52 23.49
CA LEU A 2 54.70 35.54 23.74
C LEU A 2 53.87 34.24 23.57
N LEU A 3 52.78 34.23 24.35
CA LEU A 3 51.61 33.34 24.35
C LEU A 3 50.91 33.25 22.98
N ALA A 4 50.25 32.13 22.71
CA ALA A 4 49.07 32.08 21.84
C ALA A 4 47.97 31.23 22.51
N ALA A 5 46.84 31.88 22.79
CA ALA A 5 45.70 31.36 23.53
C ALA A 5 44.82 30.47 22.66
N SER A 6 44.41 29.32 23.19
CA SER A 6 43.42 28.42 22.60
C SER A 6 42.02 29.00 22.80
N ALA A 7 41.32 29.32 21.71
CA ALA A 7 39.91 29.70 21.73
C ALA A 7 39.05 28.46 21.45
N THR A 8 38.43 27.91 22.50
CA THR A 8 37.44 26.83 22.39
C THR A 8 36.10 27.44 22.02
N VAL A 9 35.64 27.25 20.79
CA VAL A 9 34.29 27.66 20.36
C VAL A 9 33.30 26.58 20.81
N LEU A 10 32.44 26.89 21.78
CA LEU A 10 31.26 26.08 22.12
C LEU A 10 30.22 26.24 21.00
N ALA A 11 30.05 25.22 20.16
CA ALA A 11 28.90 25.12 19.28
C ALA A 11 27.67 24.71 20.12
N ALA A 12 26.68 25.60 20.21
CA ALA A 12 25.39 25.30 20.80
C ALA A 12 24.66 24.26 19.95
N ALA A 13 24.43 23.08 20.50
CA ALA A 13 23.54 22.08 19.92
C ALA A 13 22.09 22.55 20.10
N LEU A 14 21.42 22.91 19.01
CA LEU A 14 19.97 23.08 18.99
C LEU A 14 19.32 21.69 19.10
N PRO A 15 18.32 21.48 19.97
CA PRO A 15 17.52 20.27 19.93
C PRO A 15 16.73 20.27 18.62
N ALA A 16 17.04 19.34 17.73
CA ALA A 16 16.12 19.01 16.65
C ALA A 16 14.95 18.27 17.30
N ASP A 17 13.80 18.93 17.42
CA ASP A 17 12.55 18.22 17.67
C ASP A 17 12.36 17.19 16.55
N PRO A 18 12.08 15.92 16.85
CA PRO A 18 11.76 14.95 15.81
C PRO A 18 10.46 15.42 15.16
N VAL A 19 10.57 15.95 13.94
CA VAL A 19 9.44 16.10 13.03
C VAL A 19 8.82 14.72 12.94
N LYS A 20 7.60 14.56 13.48
CA LYS A 20 6.82 13.36 13.23
C LYS A 20 6.43 13.43 11.75
N ALA A 21 6.76 12.37 11.01
CA ALA A 21 6.25 12.15 9.67
C ALA A 21 4.76 12.52 9.60
N GLU A 22 4.41 13.48 8.74
CA GLU A 22 3.02 13.88 8.52
C GLU A 22 2.39 12.90 7.55
N THR A 23 1.58 11.97 8.06
CA THR A 23 0.71 11.14 7.21
C THR A 23 -0.43 11.99 6.66
N THR A 24 -0.65 11.98 5.34
CA THR A 24 -1.68 12.79 4.66
C THR A 24 -2.82 11.91 4.16
N GLU A 25 -4.08 12.29 4.40
CA GLU A 25 -5.22 11.58 3.78
C GLU A 25 -5.34 11.98 2.30
N LEU A 26 -5.16 11.02 1.39
CA LEU A 26 -5.33 11.23 -0.06
C LEU A 26 -6.81 11.25 -0.44
N TYR A 27 -7.58 10.29 0.08
CA TYR A 27 -9.02 10.22 -0.10
C TYR A 27 -9.69 9.29 0.91
N THR A 28 -10.99 9.53 1.11
CA THR A 28 -11.94 8.59 1.72
C THR A 28 -12.94 8.14 0.65
N LEU A 29 -13.23 6.84 0.61
CA LEU A 29 -14.13 6.20 -0.33
C LEU A 29 -15.15 5.33 0.41
N GLU A 30 -16.44 5.62 0.25
CA GLU A 30 -17.52 4.69 0.60
C GLU A 30 -17.72 3.69 -0.54
N THR A 31 -17.62 2.41 -0.24
CA THR A 31 -17.60 1.35 -1.25
C THR A 31 -18.10 0.01 -0.70
N THR A 32 -17.86 -1.07 -1.44
CA THR A 32 -18.17 -2.44 -1.07
C THR A 32 -16.88 -3.24 -0.91
N CYS A 33 -16.79 -4.00 0.18
CA CYS A 33 -15.73 -4.98 0.42
C CYS A 33 -16.33 -6.38 0.57
N THR A 34 -15.53 -7.40 0.29
CA THR A 34 -15.84 -8.81 0.54
C THR A 34 -14.69 -9.42 1.31
N VAL A 35 -14.99 -10.20 2.35
CA VAL A 35 -13.98 -10.88 3.16
C VAL A 35 -14.13 -12.39 2.97
N LYS A 36 -13.03 -13.07 2.65
CA LYS A 36 -12.97 -14.54 2.45
C LYS A 36 -14.05 -15.07 1.51
N GLY A 37 -14.29 -14.37 0.40
CA GLY A 37 -15.34 -14.73 -0.57
C GLY A 37 -16.77 -14.70 -0.05
N GLY A 38 -17.02 -14.01 1.08
CA GLY A 38 -18.34 -13.85 1.68
C GLY A 38 -19.30 -12.97 0.87
N GLN A 39 -20.39 -12.54 1.52
CA GLN A 39 -21.30 -11.59 0.89
C GLN A 39 -20.67 -10.19 0.83
N PRO A 40 -20.88 -9.43 -0.25
CA PRO A 40 -20.44 -8.04 -0.32
C PRO A 40 -21.10 -7.20 0.78
N GLN A 41 -20.32 -6.33 1.42
CA GLN A 41 -20.76 -5.50 2.54
C GLN A 41 -20.28 -4.06 2.38
N PRO A 42 -21.03 -3.07 2.91
CA PRO A 42 -20.59 -1.67 2.94
C PRO A 42 -19.27 -1.51 3.67
N CYS A 43 -18.38 -0.72 3.08
CA CYS A 43 -16.99 -0.57 3.48
C CYS A 43 -16.57 0.89 3.32
N VAL A 44 -15.76 1.41 4.24
CA VAL A 44 -15.09 2.71 4.07
C VAL A 44 -13.60 2.47 3.90
N VAL A 45 -13.00 3.08 2.88
CA VAL A 45 -11.57 3.00 2.61
C VAL A 45 -10.96 4.38 2.76
N LYS A 46 -9.92 4.51 3.59
CA LYS A 46 -9.09 5.70 3.66
C LYS A 46 -7.71 5.40 3.10
N ALA A 47 -7.28 6.16 2.11
CA ALA A 47 -5.91 6.11 1.62
C ALA A 47 -5.09 7.18 2.35
N MET A 48 -4.06 6.73 3.07
CA MET A 48 -3.19 7.55 3.89
C MET A 48 -1.78 7.45 3.32
N ASP A 49 -1.25 8.56 2.83
CA ASP A 49 0.09 8.65 2.28
C ASP A 49 1.11 8.94 3.38
N ASP A 50 2.23 8.24 3.32
CA ASP A 50 3.39 8.43 4.19
C ASP A 50 4.62 8.62 3.29
N GLU A 51 4.82 9.87 2.85
CA GLU A 51 5.91 10.23 1.92
C GLU A 51 7.30 9.90 2.49
N GLU A 52 7.46 9.94 3.81
CA GLU A 52 8.75 9.64 4.45
C GLU A 52 9.08 8.14 4.37
N GLU A 53 8.07 7.28 4.52
CA GLU A 53 8.23 5.84 4.37
C GLU A 53 8.08 5.36 2.92
N GLY A 54 7.61 6.22 2.00
CA GLY A 54 7.36 5.89 0.60
C GLY A 54 6.26 4.83 0.44
N VAL A 55 5.21 4.93 1.26
CA VAL A 55 4.11 3.97 1.27
C VAL A 55 2.75 4.63 1.42
N THR A 56 1.79 4.20 0.59
CA THR A 56 0.38 4.45 0.83
C THR A 56 -0.24 3.33 1.68
N THR A 57 -0.91 3.69 2.77
CA THR A 57 -1.68 2.79 3.63
C THR A 57 -3.18 2.95 3.39
N TYR A 58 -3.83 1.87 2.99
CA TYR A 58 -5.28 1.75 2.79
C TYR A 58 -5.93 1.12 4.02
N LEU A 59 -6.68 1.93 4.77
CA LEU A 59 -7.44 1.53 5.95
C LEU A 59 -8.88 1.21 5.54
N HIS A 60 -9.30 -0.04 5.69
CA HIS A 60 -10.63 -0.53 5.33
C HIS A 60 -11.43 -0.79 6.59
N SER A 61 -12.59 -0.16 6.75
CA SER A 61 -13.52 -0.41 7.85
C SER A 61 -14.80 -1.06 7.32
N LEU A 62 -15.11 -2.25 7.83
CA LEU A 62 -16.20 -3.12 7.38
C LEU A 62 -16.86 -3.81 8.58
N GLY A 63 -18.13 -3.52 8.87
CA GLY A 63 -18.90 -4.29 9.85
C GLY A 63 -18.26 -4.37 11.25
N GLY A 64 -17.51 -3.34 11.66
CA GLY A 64 -16.77 -3.29 12.93
C GLY A 64 -15.41 -4.00 12.92
N SER A 65 -14.96 -4.48 11.76
CA SER A 65 -13.60 -4.98 11.54
C SER A 65 -12.80 -3.98 10.72
N ASP A 66 -11.53 -3.83 11.05
CA ASP A 66 -10.60 -2.99 10.31
C ASP A 66 -9.51 -3.86 9.64
N PHE A 67 -9.18 -3.53 8.40
CA PHE A 67 -8.11 -4.16 7.63
C PHE A 67 -7.20 -3.09 7.05
N SER A 68 -5.90 -3.23 7.23
CA SER A 68 -4.93 -2.28 6.70
C SER A 68 -4.04 -2.96 5.67
N ILE A 69 -3.97 -2.36 4.48
CA ILE A 69 -3.07 -2.77 3.40
C ILE A 69 -2.08 -1.64 3.16
N ARG A 70 -0.78 -1.94 3.17
CA ARG A 70 0.28 -0.99 2.84
C ARG A 70 0.86 -1.38 1.48
N VAL A 71 0.98 -0.41 0.59
CA VAL A 71 1.56 -0.54 -0.75
C VAL A 71 2.76 0.40 -0.82
N SER A 72 3.91 -0.06 -1.34
CA SER A 72 5.03 0.85 -1.58
C SER A 72 4.80 1.67 -2.84
N ASP A 73 5.10 2.96 -2.76
CA ASP A 73 4.94 3.89 -3.88
C ASP A 73 6.14 3.81 -4.83
N ASP A 74 7.30 3.36 -4.31
CA ASP A 74 8.53 3.17 -5.05
C ASP A 74 8.82 1.72 -5.47
N ALA A 75 9.72 1.57 -6.45
CA ALA A 75 10.24 0.29 -6.88
C ALA A 75 11.29 -0.25 -5.88
N PRO A 76 11.21 -1.54 -5.48
CA PRO A 76 10.25 -2.54 -5.95
C PRO A 76 8.88 -2.41 -5.26
N LEU A 77 7.81 -2.63 -6.04
CA LEU A 77 6.45 -2.76 -5.50
C LEU A 77 6.42 -3.88 -4.46
N THR A 78 5.97 -3.56 -3.25
CA THR A 78 5.67 -4.49 -2.18
C THR A 78 4.26 -4.23 -1.66
N MET A 79 3.62 -5.25 -1.13
CA MET A 79 2.34 -5.11 -0.46
C MET A 79 2.33 -5.91 0.83
N SER A 80 1.79 -5.32 1.90
CA SER A 80 1.66 -5.98 3.19
C SER A 80 0.30 -5.71 3.82
N ALA A 81 -0.16 -6.65 4.65
CA ALA A 81 -1.33 -6.50 5.49
C ALA A 81 -0.92 -6.41 6.95
N MET A 82 -1.68 -5.65 7.75
CA MET A 82 -1.51 -5.69 9.19
C MET A 82 -1.99 -7.04 9.74
N ALA A 83 -1.16 -7.69 10.55
CA ALA A 83 -1.50 -8.95 11.18
C ALA A 83 -2.69 -8.77 12.15
N PRO A 84 -3.70 -9.66 12.13
CA PRO A 84 -4.85 -9.56 13.03
C PRO A 84 -4.42 -9.55 14.51
N GLY A 85 -4.94 -8.58 15.28
CA GLY A 85 -4.65 -8.44 16.71
C GLY A 85 -3.19 -8.06 17.05
N SER A 86 -2.45 -7.56 16.06
CA SER A 86 -1.04 -7.24 16.13
C SER A 86 -0.78 -5.86 15.52
N SER A 87 0.38 -5.28 15.81
CA SER A 87 0.89 -4.06 15.17
C SER A 87 2.01 -4.36 14.15
N SER A 88 2.08 -5.60 13.66
CA SER A 88 3.11 -6.05 12.73
C SER A 88 2.55 -6.18 11.31
N TRP A 89 3.32 -5.69 10.34
CA TRP A 89 3.04 -5.87 8.92
C TRP A 89 3.55 -7.23 8.45
N VAL A 90 2.73 -7.93 7.66
CA VAL A 90 3.07 -9.21 7.03
C VAL A 90 2.93 -9.05 5.54
N GLN A 91 3.95 -9.50 4.79
CA GLN A 91 3.93 -9.45 3.33
C GLN A 91 2.76 -10.25 2.76
N LEU A 92 2.11 -9.70 1.74
CA LEU A 92 1.13 -10.44 0.96
C LEU A 92 1.84 -11.50 0.12
N GLY A 93 1.19 -12.64 -0.11
CA GLY A 93 1.66 -13.64 -1.06
C GLY A 93 1.26 -13.30 -2.49
N GLN A 94 0.12 -12.64 -2.67
CA GLN A 94 -0.40 -12.25 -3.98
C GLN A 94 -1.46 -11.16 -3.89
N ALA A 95 -1.66 -10.46 -5.00
CA ALA A 95 -2.80 -9.57 -5.21
C ALA A 95 -3.22 -9.59 -6.68
N HIS A 96 -4.49 -9.36 -6.96
CA HIS A 96 -4.97 -9.16 -8.33
C HIS A 96 -6.01 -8.07 -8.39
N ALA A 97 -6.15 -7.46 -9.55
CA ALA A 97 -7.14 -6.43 -9.80
C ALA A 97 -7.88 -6.68 -11.11
N ARG A 98 -9.20 -6.56 -11.04
CA ARG A 98 -10.11 -6.59 -12.17
C ARG A 98 -10.61 -5.18 -12.47
N PHE A 99 -10.24 -4.66 -13.63
CA PHE A 99 -10.55 -3.30 -14.01
C PHE A 99 -12.02 -3.09 -14.37
N SER A 100 -12.70 -4.06 -15.01
CA SER A 100 -14.13 -3.95 -15.35
C SER A 100 -15.05 -3.77 -14.14
N THR A 101 -14.66 -4.30 -12.98
CA THR A 101 -15.42 -4.22 -11.73
C THR A 101 -14.77 -3.31 -10.70
N ASN A 102 -13.69 -2.62 -11.08
CA ASN A 102 -12.83 -1.85 -10.17
C ASN A 102 -12.45 -2.61 -8.89
N THR A 103 -12.26 -3.93 -8.97
CA THR A 103 -12.07 -4.77 -7.79
C THR A 103 -10.61 -5.13 -7.62
N ILE A 104 -10.09 -4.99 -6.40
CA ILE A 104 -8.77 -5.46 -6.00
C ILE A 104 -8.96 -6.53 -4.95
N CYS A 105 -8.25 -7.64 -5.07
CA CYS A 105 -8.28 -8.73 -4.11
C CYS A 105 -6.87 -9.04 -3.61
N PHE A 106 -6.74 -9.18 -2.30
CA PHE A 106 -5.49 -9.47 -1.60
C PHE A 106 -5.49 -10.94 -1.12
N ASN A 107 -4.35 -11.61 -1.22
CA ASN A 107 -4.14 -13.00 -0.81
C ASN A 107 -5.21 -13.99 -1.32
N GLY A 108 -5.59 -13.92 -2.60
CA GLY A 108 -6.60 -14.83 -3.15
C GLY A 108 -8.03 -14.57 -2.63
N GLY A 109 -8.33 -13.33 -2.24
CA GLY A 109 -9.67 -12.92 -1.84
C GLY A 109 -9.96 -12.99 -0.34
N GLU A 110 -8.90 -13.00 0.49
CA GLU A 110 -9.06 -12.78 1.94
C GLU A 110 -9.73 -11.43 2.21
N LEU A 111 -9.34 -10.42 1.45
CA LEU A 111 -10.02 -9.13 1.35
C LEU A 111 -10.10 -8.74 -0.12
N CYS A 112 -11.32 -8.43 -0.59
CA CYS A 112 -11.55 -7.77 -1.86
C CYS A 112 -12.25 -6.43 -1.64
N VAL A 113 -11.89 -5.42 -2.43
CA VAL A 113 -12.43 -4.06 -2.33
C VAL A 113 -12.73 -3.52 -3.73
N VAL A 114 -13.86 -2.84 -3.88
CA VAL A 114 -14.13 -2.05 -5.08
C VAL A 114 -13.48 -0.67 -4.89
N ASN A 115 -12.39 -0.39 -5.60
CA ASN A 115 -11.64 0.85 -5.48
C ASN A 115 -11.30 1.44 -6.87
N PRO A 116 -12.19 2.26 -7.44
CA PRO A 116 -11.94 2.91 -8.72
C PRO A 116 -10.80 3.93 -8.67
N ASN A 117 -10.59 4.61 -7.53
CA ASN A 117 -9.56 5.63 -7.41
C ASN A 117 -8.16 5.03 -7.60
N TYR A 118 -7.88 3.93 -6.91
CA TYR A 118 -6.62 3.19 -7.07
C TYR A 118 -6.45 2.62 -8.48
N LEU A 119 -7.49 2.02 -9.06
CA LEU A 119 -7.33 1.39 -10.37
C LEU A 119 -7.27 2.39 -11.53
N ASN A 120 -7.81 3.58 -11.36
CA ASN A 120 -7.59 4.67 -12.29
C ASN A 120 -6.12 5.11 -12.25
N SER A 121 -5.50 5.27 -11.07
CA SER A 121 -4.08 5.63 -10.99
C SER A 121 -3.18 4.56 -11.62
N VAL A 122 -3.43 3.27 -11.35
CA VAL A 122 -2.69 2.17 -11.98
C VAL A 122 -2.74 2.24 -13.51
N ARG A 123 -3.89 2.60 -14.09
CA ARG A 123 -4.06 2.76 -15.54
C ARG A 123 -3.34 3.99 -16.08
N GLU A 124 -3.39 5.11 -15.35
CA GLU A 124 -2.70 6.34 -15.70
C GLU A 124 -1.18 6.16 -15.70
N ASP A 125 -0.66 5.41 -14.73
CA ASP A 125 0.78 5.12 -14.60
C ASP A 125 1.25 4.07 -15.62
N ASN A 126 0.35 3.19 -16.07
CA ASN A 126 0.68 2.06 -16.94
C ASN A 126 -0.27 1.95 -18.16
N PRO A 127 -0.38 2.97 -19.01
CA PRO A 127 -1.40 3.03 -20.06
C PRO A 127 -1.23 1.92 -21.09
N ASP A 128 0.01 1.68 -21.55
CA ASP A 128 0.28 0.66 -22.57
C ASP A 128 0.09 -0.77 -22.02
N ALA A 129 0.50 -1.01 -20.77
CA ALA A 129 0.39 -2.33 -20.16
C ALA A 129 -1.07 -2.69 -19.82
N SER A 130 -1.90 -1.70 -19.49
CA SER A 130 -3.32 -1.90 -19.13
C SER A 130 -4.28 -1.80 -20.32
N ALA A 131 -3.82 -1.34 -21.49
CA ALA A 131 -4.66 -1.16 -22.67
C ALA A 131 -5.34 -2.47 -23.11
N GLY A 132 -6.68 -2.47 -23.09
CA GLY A 132 -7.50 -3.62 -23.49
C GLY A 132 -7.46 -4.81 -22.52
N ARG A 133 -6.84 -4.65 -21.34
CA ARG A 133 -6.74 -5.66 -20.30
C ARG A 133 -7.85 -5.52 -19.27
N ASP A 134 -8.31 -6.65 -18.73
CA ASP A 134 -9.28 -6.67 -17.64
C ASP A 134 -8.66 -7.09 -16.32
N LEU A 135 -7.69 -7.99 -16.33
CA LEU A 135 -7.11 -8.53 -15.12
C LEU A 135 -5.59 -8.35 -15.11
N VAL A 136 -5.09 -7.85 -13.99
CA VAL A 136 -3.66 -7.88 -13.63
C VAL A 136 -3.49 -8.63 -12.32
N GLY A 137 -2.41 -9.38 -12.19
CA GLY A 137 -2.07 -10.08 -10.96
C GLY A 137 -0.58 -10.00 -10.68
N VAL A 138 -0.25 -9.97 -9.39
CA VAL A 138 1.11 -10.03 -8.87
C VAL A 138 1.23 -11.14 -7.83
N LYS A 139 2.35 -11.84 -7.86
CA LYS A 139 2.75 -12.80 -6.82
C LYS A 139 4.05 -12.32 -6.21
N PHE A 140 4.13 -12.37 -4.89
CA PHE A 140 5.30 -11.92 -4.14
C PHE A 140 6.11 -13.13 -3.65
N GLY A 141 7.43 -13.01 -3.71
CA GLY A 141 8.37 -13.94 -3.11
C GLY A 141 8.44 -13.77 -1.59
N ALA A 142 9.18 -14.65 -0.92
CA ALA A 142 9.37 -14.58 0.53
C ALA A 142 10.08 -13.30 1.01
N ASP A 143 10.78 -12.61 0.11
CA ASP A 143 11.43 -11.32 0.34
C ASP A 143 10.53 -10.11 0.01
N GLY A 144 9.25 -10.35 -0.31
CA GLY A 144 8.27 -9.32 -0.65
C GLY A 144 8.39 -8.78 -2.07
N ARG A 145 9.35 -9.27 -2.88
CA ARG A 145 9.52 -8.82 -4.27
C ARG A 145 8.52 -9.50 -5.19
N VAL A 146 8.06 -8.78 -6.20
CA VAL A 146 7.26 -9.36 -7.28
C VAL A 146 8.08 -10.43 -8.01
N VAL A 147 7.58 -11.66 -8.01
CA VAL A 147 8.16 -12.80 -8.74
C VAL A 147 7.35 -13.16 -9.99
N ILE A 148 6.08 -12.77 -10.03
CA ILE A 148 5.22 -12.91 -11.21
C ILE A 148 4.39 -11.64 -11.35
N THR A 149 4.35 -11.09 -12.56
CA THR A 149 3.31 -10.18 -13.02
C THR A 149 2.59 -10.85 -14.19
N CYS A 150 1.27 -10.91 -14.14
CA CYS A 150 0.45 -11.58 -15.15
C CYS A 150 -0.68 -10.67 -15.64
N TRP A 151 -1.24 -11.02 -16.79
CA TRP A 151 -2.41 -10.36 -17.37
C TRP A 151 -3.42 -11.37 -17.90
N ASP A 152 -4.71 -11.11 -17.69
CA ASP A 152 -5.85 -11.86 -18.21
C ASP A 152 -5.74 -13.40 -18.05
N GLU A 153 -5.57 -14.12 -19.16
CA GLU A 153 -5.43 -15.58 -19.21
C GLU A 153 -4.15 -16.05 -18.51
N GLY A 154 -3.10 -15.23 -18.46
CA GLY A 154 -1.85 -15.58 -17.77
C GLY A 154 -1.92 -15.55 -16.24
N CYS A 155 -3.06 -15.15 -15.65
CA CYS A 155 -3.21 -14.98 -14.21
C CYS A 155 -3.80 -16.19 -13.47
N GLU A 156 -3.72 -17.39 -14.04
CA GLU A 156 -4.28 -18.62 -13.45
C GLU A 156 -3.75 -18.90 -12.03
N GLU A 157 -2.49 -18.58 -11.74
CA GLU A 157 -1.87 -18.81 -10.43
C GLU A 157 -2.15 -17.72 -9.37
N VAL A 158 -2.83 -16.63 -9.75
CA VAL A 158 -2.97 -15.41 -8.91
C VAL A 158 -4.45 -15.08 -8.62
N LYS A 159 -5.37 -15.73 -9.34
CA LYS A 159 -6.83 -15.58 -9.17
C LYS A 159 -7.35 -16.30 -7.93
#